data_AF-Q1MCC3-F1
#
_entry.id   AF-Q1MCC3-F1
#
_cell.length_a   1.000
_cell.length_b   1.000
_cell.length_c   1.000
_cell.angle_alpha   90.00
_cell.angle_beta   90.00
_cell.angle_gamma   90.00
#
_symmetry.space_group_name_H-M   'P 1'
#
loop_
_entity.id
_entity.type
_entity.pdbx_description
1 polymer ?
#
loop_
_entity_poly.entity_id
_entity_poly.type
_entity_poly.pdbx_seq_one_letter_code
_entity_poly.pdbx_strand_id
1 'polypeptide(L)'
;MMNAISLALTNPMLNAGGGSGGDPDRFMFFATRNRMPSGNIVTAAAGTEYVCAKMVIHTPSYKTRTFRFHLSGFASTEGGNSPQETIVTGTIGAPGNSVVVDAMFARVAGVFYQLQVAASNTVTIADQTNGAWTDELTTPDVAAESEIELWLFYHTAVAEKIWPVFRIQKHRGERVWGAVDHATLQAFMSTPDADSTVALDTGYGTQAQPQYYGFDFMVAKGDWDGRPIALGFVDSLGESRQEFSAAADARGNLGWFRRWLDKNGGIGRIPHLLIGMPGAGSVREYTGTGSAIATRRRDIIREIYAFNGSRWPFTVIANQMGQNDTSTSYNTWFNTNYRSLITRIRAEYPGVRIVAFPPLGRTDIQKTVTLTSVGTVATATIAAGTTGLVSGQTVSITGATPTAYNGNYVITVTGANEFTYNFAGGTSPATGTIRIGDLGLRTDFQVYSANNVWPSDGTDASGKWRLRDDILAKTSSCCDAAIDTYAGWVSPSKGGAWPSMLELPSTTLTVQAGTDGIATYNSITVADANFLRPEQTINLYSGPDGVARLSTQIIASIVGNVITYQGTSAVVMPIGTVVRPAAAIGESTPASMVHPQPVMIDRIANGVPQSEKLKFNP
;
A
#
# COMPACT_ATOMS: atom_id res chain seq x y z
N MET A 1 -5.62 16.91 -37.57
CA MET A 1 -6.32 15.61 -37.53
C MET A 1 -5.44 14.58 -38.23
N MET A 2 -4.64 13.83 -37.47
CA MET A 2 -3.90 12.67 -37.96
C MET A 2 -4.39 11.46 -37.17
N ASN A 3 -4.83 10.44 -37.89
CA ASN A 3 -5.57 9.29 -37.38
C ASN A 3 -4.74 8.43 -36.42
N ALA A 4 -5.31 8.18 -35.24
CA ALA A 4 -4.77 7.34 -34.17
C ALA A 4 -4.83 5.81 -34.46
N ILE A 5 -4.95 5.41 -35.73
CA ILE A 5 -5.14 4.01 -36.14
C ILE A 5 -3.85 3.36 -36.66
N SER A 6 -2.78 4.14 -36.93
CA SER A 6 -1.60 3.61 -37.63
C SER A 6 -0.43 3.13 -36.74
N LEU A 7 -0.46 3.30 -35.42
CA LEU A 7 0.62 2.81 -34.53
C LEU A 7 0.38 1.43 -33.91
N ALA A 8 -0.79 0.83 -34.15
CA ALA A 8 -1.12 -0.50 -33.64
C ALA A 8 -0.64 -1.66 -34.54
N LEU A 9 -0.02 -1.36 -35.69
CA LEU A 9 0.22 -2.34 -36.77
C LEU A 9 1.68 -2.74 -37.02
N THR A 10 2.64 -2.37 -36.17
CA THR A 10 4.06 -2.73 -36.39
C THR A 10 4.76 -3.40 -35.21
N ASN A 11 4.03 -4.04 -34.29
CA ASN A 11 4.67 -4.86 -33.26
C ASN A 11 4.46 -6.36 -33.55
N PRO A 12 5.51 -7.12 -33.92
CA PRO A 12 5.40 -8.52 -34.36
C PRO A 12 4.93 -9.49 -33.27
N MET A 13 4.72 -9.04 -32.02
CA MET A 13 4.26 -9.89 -30.92
C MET A 13 2.74 -10.02 -30.77
N LEU A 14 1.94 -9.23 -31.50
CA LEU A 14 0.47 -9.20 -31.30
C LEU A 14 -0.34 -9.77 -32.48
N ASN A 15 0.29 -10.30 -33.53
CA ASN A 15 -0.46 -10.91 -34.62
C ASN A 15 -0.84 -12.37 -34.30
N ALA A 16 -2.15 -12.60 -34.41
CA ALA A 16 -2.82 -13.86 -34.20
C ALA A 16 -2.29 -15.00 -35.08
N GLY A 17 -2.27 -16.20 -34.50
CA GLY A 17 -2.20 -17.47 -35.24
C GLY A 17 -0.79 -17.96 -35.54
N GLY A 18 -0.24 -18.77 -34.62
CA GLY A 18 0.94 -19.60 -34.89
C GLY A 18 2.25 -19.11 -34.25
N GLY A 19 2.42 -19.43 -32.96
CA GLY A 19 3.69 -19.57 -32.24
C GLY A 19 4.77 -18.48 -32.33
N SER A 20 4.90 -17.64 -31.30
CA SER A 20 6.22 -17.25 -30.72
C SER A 20 6.06 -16.37 -29.47
N GLY A 21 6.64 -16.80 -28.33
CA GLY A 21 6.98 -15.93 -27.20
C GLY A 21 6.82 -16.58 -25.81
N GLY A 22 5.69 -17.23 -25.58
CA GLY A 22 5.36 -17.86 -24.31
C GLY A 22 5.81 -19.31 -24.19
N ASP A 23 6.16 -19.72 -22.97
CA ASP A 23 6.54 -21.08 -22.61
C ASP A 23 5.45 -21.69 -21.73
N PRO A 24 4.59 -22.59 -22.27
CA PRO A 24 3.45 -23.08 -21.52
C PRO A 24 3.82 -24.01 -20.38
N ASP A 25 5.04 -24.56 -20.39
CA ASP A 25 5.56 -25.48 -19.38
C ASP A 25 6.39 -24.77 -18.30
N ARG A 26 6.54 -23.44 -18.40
CA ARG A 26 7.25 -22.64 -17.40
C ARG A 26 6.30 -22.14 -16.33
N PHE A 27 6.66 -22.35 -15.07
CA PHE A 27 5.99 -21.72 -13.94
C PHE A 27 6.28 -20.24 -13.92
N MET A 28 5.21 -19.44 -14.02
CA MET A 28 5.26 -17.99 -13.95
C MET A 28 4.46 -17.48 -12.76
N PHE A 29 4.85 -16.34 -12.17
CA PHE A 29 3.97 -15.65 -11.22
C PHE A 29 2.66 -15.29 -11.92
N PHE A 30 1.53 -15.70 -11.37
CA PHE A 30 0.24 -15.56 -12.04
C PHE A 30 -0.82 -14.87 -11.18
N ALA A 31 -0.75 -15.07 -9.85
CA ALA A 31 -1.80 -14.68 -8.93
C ALA A 31 -1.75 -13.20 -8.58
N THR A 32 -2.92 -12.58 -8.45
CA THR A 32 -3.05 -11.41 -7.59
C THR A 32 -2.85 -11.81 -6.12
N ARG A 33 -2.77 -10.83 -5.22
CA ARG A 33 -2.56 -11.01 -3.76
C ARG A 33 -1.19 -11.54 -3.35
N ASN A 34 -0.27 -11.91 -4.23
CA ASN A 34 1.10 -12.26 -3.81
C ASN A 34 1.71 -11.20 -2.87
N ARG A 35 2.20 -11.64 -1.70
CA ARG A 35 2.71 -10.76 -0.64
C ARG A 35 3.72 -11.50 0.22
N MET A 36 4.80 -10.82 0.59
CA MET A 36 5.78 -11.37 1.52
C MET A 36 5.25 -11.40 2.95
N PRO A 37 5.52 -12.47 3.73
CA PRO A 37 5.19 -12.51 5.15
C PRO A 37 5.88 -11.33 5.87
N SER A 38 5.08 -10.39 6.35
CA SER A 38 5.53 -9.15 7.00
C SER A 38 4.35 -8.46 7.68
N GLY A 39 4.62 -7.77 8.79
CA GLY A 39 3.62 -7.00 9.53
C GLY A 39 3.48 -7.45 10.97
N ASN A 40 2.29 -7.24 11.54
CA ASN A 40 2.04 -7.49 12.97
C ASN A 40 1.84 -8.97 13.24
N ILE A 41 2.69 -9.56 14.10
CA ILE A 41 2.56 -10.94 14.54
C ILE A 41 1.33 -11.09 15.46
N VAL A 42 0.50 -12.08 15.17
CA VAL A 42 -0.64 -12.48 16.00
C VAL A 42 -0.22 -13.63 16.93
N THR A 43 -0.79 -13.67 18.13
CA THR A 43 -0.59 -14.79 19.07
C THR A 43 -1.81 -15.70 19.03
N ALA A 44 -1.60 -17.00 18.92
CA ALA A 44 -2.67 -17.98 18.92
C ALA A 44 -3.43 -17.92 20.26
N ALA A 45 -4.75 -17.71 20.17
CA ALA A 45 -5.64 -17.63 21.32
C ALA A 45 -6.24 -19.00 21.63
N ALA A 46 -6.52 -19.25 22.91
CA ALA A 46 -7.17 -20.48 23.36
C ALA A 46 -8.55 -20.65 22.72
N GLY A 47 -8.90 -21.87 22.31
CA GLY A 47 -10.14 -22.19 21.61
C GLY A 47 -10.13 -21.91 20.11
N THR A 48 -9.01 -21.41 19.57
CA THR A 48 -8.78 -21.13 18.15
C THR A 48 -7.40 -21.61 17.71
N GLU A 49 -6.91 -22.69 18.32
CA GLU A 49 -5.60 -23.29 18.05
C GLU A 49 -5.50 -23.77 16.59
N TYR A 50 -6.61 -24.32 16.07
CA TYR A 50 -6.77 -24.62 14.66
C TYR A 50 -7.41 -23.43 13.95
N VAL A 51 -6.85 -23.07 12.80
CA VAL A 51 -7.28 -21.95 11.97
C VAL A 51 -7.46 -22.40 10.52
N CYS A 52 -8.54 -21.96 9.88
CA CYS A 52 -8.73 -22.04 8.44
C CYS A 52 -8.71 -20.64 7.85
N ALA A 53 -7.74 -20.34 6.99
CA ALA A 53 -7.69 -19.12 6.20
C ALA A 53 -8.17 -19.39 4.77
N LYS A 54 -9.24 -18.69 4.35
CA LYS A 54 -9.75 -18.68 2.97
C LYS A 54 -9.36 -17.38 2.30
N MET A 55 -8.61 -17.47 1.20
CA MET A 55 -8.16 -16.33 0.40
C MET A 55 -8.68 -16.44 -1.03
N VAL A 56 -8.87 -15.30 -1.70
CA VAL A 56 -9.33 -15.27 -3.09
C VAL A 56 -8.32 -14.55 -3.94
N ILE A 57 -7.70 -15.29 -4.86
CA ILE A 57 -6.75 -14.77 -5.86
C ILE A 57 -7.39 -14.73 -7.23
N HIS A 58 -6.83 -13.93 -8.14
CA HIS A 58 -7.24 -13.90 -9.53
C HIS A 58 -6.13 -14.36 -10.46
N THR A 59 -6.51 -15.08 -11.50
CA THR A 59 -5.65 -15.46 -12.62
C THR A 59 -5.39 -14.27 -13.57
N PRO A 60 -4.29 -14.30 -14.34
CA PRO A 60 -3.95 -13.23 -15.27
C PRO A 60 -4.82 -13.26 -16.54
N SER A 61 -4.57 -12.38 -17.51
CA SER A 61 -5.35 -12.38 -18.78
C SER A 61 -4.91 -13.48 -19.77
N TYR A 62 -4.50 -14.63 -19.27
CA TYR A 62 -4.24 -15.86 -20.01
C TYR A 62 -4.62 -17.07 -19.16
N LYS A 63 -4.83 -18.23 -19.80
CA LYS A 63 -5.27 -19.44 -19.09
C LYS A 63 -4.15 -20.04 -18.23
N THR A 64 -4.50 -20.58 -17.08
CA THR A 64 -3.59 -21.32 -16.20
C THR A 64 -4.07 -22.75 -15.98
N ARG A 65 -3.18 -23.68 -15.63
CA ARG A 65 -3.51 -25.12 -15.59
C ARG A 65 -2.81 -25.92 -14.50
N THR A 66 -1.51 -25.72 -14.34
CA THR A 66 -0.72 -26.44 -13.34
C THR A 66 -0.16 -25.46 -12.36
N PHE A 67 -0.42 -25.66 -11.08
CA PHE A 67 -0.14 -24.70 -10.02
C PHE A 67 0.86 -25.26 -9.00
N ARG A 68 1.66 -24.36 -8.44
CA ARG A 68 2.37 -24.58 -7.18
C ARG A 68 2.19 -23.37 -6.28
N PHE A 69 1.99 -23.63 -4.99
CA PHE A 69 1.84 -22.62 -3.97
C PHE A 69 2.93 -22.81 -2.91
N HIS A 70 3.45 -21.73 -2.37
CA HIS A 70 4.50 -21.74 -1.38
C HIS A 70 3.96 -21.36 0.00
N LEU A 71 4.55 -21.94 1.04
CA LEU A 71 4.27 -21.66 2.44
C LEU A 71 5.58 -21.33 3.15
N SER A 72 5.79 -20.05 3.47
CA SER A 72 7.05 -19.57 4.07
C SER A 72 7.23 -19.93 5.53
N GLY A 73 8.43 -20.42 5.87
CA GLY A 73 8.88 -20.62 7.26
C GLY A 73 9.57 -19.40 7.88
N PHE A 74 9.29 -18.18 7.42
CA PHE A 74 9.90 -16.95 7.94
C PHE A 74 8.96 -15.75 7.76
N ALA A 75 9.30 -14.64 8.41
CA ALA A 75 8.71 -13.35 8.11
C ALA A 75 9.73 -12.20 8.16
N SER A 76 9.38 -11.13 7.47
CA SER A 76 10.21 -9.96 7.26
C SER A 76 9.83 -8.82 8.20
N THR A 77 10.84 -8.10 8.70
CA THR A 77 10.68 -6.87 9.46
C THR A 77 10.06 -5.79 8.62
N GLU A 78 9.09 -5.07 9.19
CA GLU A 78 8.67 -3.74 8.71
C GLU A 78 9.36 -2.61 9.52
N GLY A 79 9.63 -1.48 8.88
CA GLY A 79 10.21 -0.29 9.51
C GLY A 79 11.74 -0.14 9.34
N GLY A 80 12.41 0.31 10.40
CA GLY A 80 13.78 0.84 10.31
C GLY A 80 14.85 -0.15 9.84
N ASN A 81 14.64 -1.46 10.03
CA ASN A 81 15.61 -2.51 9.67
C ASN A 81 15.19 -3.33 8.43
N SER A 82 14.09 -2.97 7.76
CA SER A 82 13.61 -3.70 6.58
C SER A 82 14.59 -3.63 5.39
N PRO A 83 14.73 -4.69 4.58
CA PRO A 83 14.16 -6.04 4.72
C PRO A 83 15.06 -6.92 5.59
N GLN A 84 14.67 -7.22 6.81
CA GLN A 84 15.36 -8.24 7.61
C GLN A 84 14.43 -9.44 7.75
N GLU A 85 14.90 -10.64 7.46
CA GLU A 85 14.10 -11.87 7.47
C GLU A 85 14.31 -12.63 8.78
N THR A 86 13.73 -12.12 9.88
CA THR A 86 13.91 -12.71 11.23
C THR A 86 12.68 -12.65 12.13
N ILE A 87 11.55 -12.10 11.69
CA ILE A 87 10.49 -11.70 12.63
C ILE A 87 9.45 -12.80 12.79
N VAL A 88 9.81 -13.82 13.55
CA VAL A 88 8.89 -14.38 14.56
C VAL A 88 9.60 -14.39 15.89
N THR A 89 9.11 -13.59 16.83
CA THR A 89 9.69 -13.47 18.16
C THR A 89 9.39 -14.72 19.00
N GLY A 90 10.33 -15.67 18.97
CA GLY A 90 10.95 -16.28 20.15
C GLY A 90 12.40 -15.76 20.25
N THR A 91 13.16 -16.11 21.29
CA THR A 91 14.60 -15.76 21.35
C THR A 91 15.29 -16.18 20.05
N ILE A 92 16.08 -15.29 19.44
CA ILE A 92 16.91 -15.61 18.26
C ILE A 92 17.75 -16.85 18.60
N GLY A 93 17.52 -17.97 17.90
CA GLY A 93 18.19 -19.25 18.14
C GLY A 93 17.42 -20.26 19.00
N ALA A 94 16.15 -20.02 19.36
CA ALA A 94 15.28 -21.02 19.97
C ALA A 94 14.22 -21.53 18.96
N PRO A 95 14.29 -22.79 18.50
CA PRO A 95 13.22 -23.42 17.71
C PRO A 95 11.91 -23.46 18.49
N GLY A 96 10.75 -23.13 17.88
CA GLY A 96 9.48 -23.27 18.60
C GLY A 96 8.18 -22.75 17.97
N ASN A 97 8.17 -22.06 16.84
CA ASN A 97 6.92 -21.58 16.20
C ASN A 97 6.70 -22.21 14.81
N SER A 98 7.00 -23.50 14.67
CA SER A 98 6.73 -24.20 13.42
C SER A 98 5.22 -24.35 13.24
N VAL A 99 4.70 -24.03 12.06
CA VAL A 99 3.26 -24.17 11.80
C VAL A 99 3.00 -25.56 11.25
N VAL A 100 2.07 -26.28 11.88
CA VAL A 100 1.57 -27.54 11.35
C VAL A 100 0.43 -27.24 10.41
N VAL A 101 0.58 -27.65 9.16
CA VAL A 101 -0.44 -27.54 8.13
C VAL A 101 -1.13 -28.89 8.02
N ASP A 102 -2.41 -28.91 8.38
CA ASP A 102 -3.21 -30.13 8.48
C ASP A 102 -3.96 -30.44 7.18
N ALA A 103 -4.27 -29.42 6.38
CA ALA A 103 -4.77 -29.59 5.02
C ALA A 103 -4.65 -28.31 4.20
N MET A 104 -4.63 -28.47 2.87
CA MET A 104 -4.54 -27.38 1.91
C MET A 104 -5.41 -27.70 0.71
N PHE A 105 -6.19 -26.73 0.23
CA PHE A 105 -6.99 -26.90 -0.98
C PHE A 105 -6.95 -25.67 -1.88
N ALA A 106 -7.05 -25.90 -3.18
CA ALA A 106 -7.45 -24.89 -4.15
C ALA A 106 -8.88 -25.19 -4.59
N ARG A 107 -9.77 -24.19 -4.56
CA ARG A 107 -11.11 -24.29 -5.13
C ARG A 107 -11.18 -23.52 -6.43
N VAL A 108 -11.39 -24.23 -7.53
CA VAL A 108 -11.41 -23.70 -8.89
C VAL A 108 -12.74 -24.05 -9.52
N ALA A 109 -13.47 -23.04 -10.02
CA ALA A 109 -14.81 -23.22 -10.59
C ALA A 109 -15.76 -24.04 -9.69
N GLY A 110 -15.68 -23.81 -8.37
CA GLY A 110 -16.49 -24.50 -7.37
C GLY A 110 -15.96 -25.87 -6.92
N VAL A 111 -14.98 -26.46 -7.60
CA VAL A 111 -14.41 -27.78 -7.30
C VAL A 111 -13.19 -27.64 -6.39
N PHE A 112 -13.17 -28.39 -5.29
CA PHE A 112 -12.02 -28.46 -4.39
C PHE A 112 -10.99 -29.48 -4.89
N TYR A 113 -9.74 -29.05 -4.95
CA TYR A 113 -8.58 -29.85 -5.28
C TYR A 113 -7.64 -29.88 -4.06
N GLN A 114 -7.33 -31.08 -3.57
CA GLN A 114 -6.38 -31.27 -2.49
C GLN A 114 -4.97 -30.88 -2.97
N LEU A 115 -4.30 -30.04 -2.21
CA LEU A 115 -2.88 -29.74 -2.39
C LEU A 115 -2.06 -30.66 -1.50
N GLN A 116 -0.87 -31.04 -1.98
CA GLN A 116 0.06 -31.92 -1.29
C GLN A 116 1.45 -31.31 -1.25
N VAL A 117 2.27 -31.72 -0.29
CA VAL A 117 3.71 -31.43 -0.23
C VAL A 117 4.42 -32.77 -0.10
N ALA A 118 5.25 -33.12 -1.07
CA ALA A 118 5.93 -34.42 -1.11
C ALA A 118 4.96 -35.61 -0.94
N ALA A 119 3.84 -35.56 -1.67
CA ALA A 119 2.71 -36.51 -1.65
C ALA A 119 1.96 -36.64 -0.31
N SER A 120 2.18 -35.71 0.63
CA SER A 120 1.47 -35.63 1.90
C SER A 120 0.44 -34.50 1.90
N ASN A 121 -0.74 -34.74 2.47
CA ASN A 121 -1.76 -33.70 2.69
C ASN A 121 -1.41 -32.77 3.87
N THR A 122 -0.45 -33.18 4.70
CA THR A 122 0.02 -32.44 5.87
C THR A 122 1.50 -32.10 5.75
N VAL A 123 1.93 -31.01 6.35
CA VAL A 123 3.34 -30.63 6.43
C VAL A 123 3.60 -29.76 7.66
N THR A 124 4.72 -30.00 8.36
CA THR A 124 5.22 -29.05 9.36
C THR A 124 6.16 -28.07 8.68
N ILE A 125 5.76 -26.80 8.61
CA ILE A 125 6.64 -25.74 8.12
C ILE A 125 7.52 -25.30 9.28
N ALA A 126 8.80 -25.64 9.20
CA ALA A 126 9.76 -25.28 10.24
C ALA A 126 10.07 -23.78 10.23
N ASP A 127 10.14 -23.18 11.41
CA ASP A 127 10.58 -21.79 11.58
C ASP A 127 12.02 -21.57 11.10
N GLN A 128 12.29 -20.38 10.60
CA GLN A 128 13.56 -19.94 10.02
C GLN A 128 14.04 -20.81 8.84
N THR A 129 13.10 -21.32 8.04
CA THR A 129 13.40 -22.01 6.79
C THR A 129 12.87 -21.23 5.59
N ASN A 130 13.20 -21.68 4.38
CA ASN A 130 12.55 -21.14 3.19
C ASN A 130 11.07 -21.49 3.18
N GLY A 131 10.67 -22.60 3.81
CA GLY A 131 9.31 -23.11 3.77
C GLY A 131 9.19 -24.34 2.89
N ALA A 132 8.01 -24.53 2.31
CA ALA A 132 7.75 -25.63 1.39
C ALA A 132 6.87 -25.22 0.20
N TRP A 133 7.12 -25.82 -0.95
CA TRP A 133 6.25 -25.77 -2.11
C TRP A 133 5.29 -26.95 -2.11
N THR A 134 4.05 -26.71 -2.55
CA THR A 134 3.18 -27.80 -2.94
C THR A 134 3.75 -28.57 -4.13
N ASP A 135 3.34 -29.83 -4.25
CA ASP A 135 3.44 -30.60 -5.47
C ASP A 135 2.63 -29.92 -6.59
N GLU A 136 2.84 -30.36 -7.82
CA GLU A 136 2.12 -29.83 -8.97
C GLU A 136 0.65 -30.22 -8.92
N LEU A 137 -0.24 -29.23 -8.78
CA LEU A 137 -1.66 -29.43 -8.96
C LEU A 137 -2.03 -29.12 -10.41
N THR A 138 -2.37 -30.14 -11.20
CA THR A 138 -2.91 -29.93 -12.55
C THR A 138 -4.43 -30.06 -12.53
N THR A 139 -5.12 -29.02 -13.00
CA THR A 139 -6.59 -28.98 -13.16
C THR A 139 -6.96 -28.92 -14.63
N PRO A 140 -8.25 -29.03 -15.01
CA PRO A 140 -8.73 -28.47 -16.26
C PRO A 140 -8.32 -26.99 -16.40
N ASP A 141 -8.27 -26.48 -17.64
CA ASP A 141 -7.96 -25.08 -17.92
C ASP A 141 -8.76 -24.12 -17.04
N VAL A 142 -8.05 -23.28 -16.28
CA VAL A 142 -8.64 -22.16 -15.58
C VAL A 142 -8.67 -20.97 -16.54
N ALA A 143 -9.87 -20.43 -16.75
CA ALA A 143 -10.05 -19.31 -17.65
C ALA A 143 -9.29 -18.07 -17.16
N ALA A 144 -8.87 -17.24 -18.10
CA ALA A 144 -8.26 -15.95 -17.82
C ALA A 144 -9.15 -15.10 -16.88
N GLU A 145 -8.52 -14.28 -16.05
CA GLU A 145 -9.19 -13.34 -15.14
C GLU A 145 -10.22 -13.94 -14.18
N SER A 146 -10.14 -15.25 -13.92
CA SER A 146 -11.02 -15.99 -13.02
C SER A 146 -10.48 -16.07 -11.59
N GLU A 147 -11.38 -16.22 -10.63
CA GLU A 147 -11.08 -16.42 -9.22
C GLU A 147 -10.62 -17.85 -8.91
N ILE A 148 -9.69 -17.96 -7.97
CA ILE A 148 -9.32 -19.21 -7.30
C ILE A 148 -9.38 -18.95 -5.80
N GLU A 149 -10.06 -19.83 -5.05
CA GLU A 149 -10.00 -19.79 -3.59
C GLU A 149 -8.87 -20.68 -3.10
N LEU A 150 -8.05 -20.17 -2.18
CA LEU A 150 -7.04 -20.96 -1.48
C LEU A 150 -7.46 -21.14 -0.03
N TRP A 151 -7.44 -22.38 0.42
CA TRP A 151 -7.88 -22.79 1.74
C TRP A 151 -6.71 -23.45 2.47
N LEU A 152 -6.27 -22.84 3.57
CA LEU A 152 -5.19 -23.35 4.41
C LEU A 152 -5.72 -23.67 5.80
N PHE A 153 -5.65 -24.94 6.19
CA PHE A 153 -5.96 -25.44 7.53
C PHE A 153 -4.65 -25.67 8.26
N TYR A 154 -4.45 -24.97 9.36
CA TYR A 154 -3.21 -25.05 10.13
C TYR A 154 -3.48 -24.89 11.62
N HIS A 155 -2.52 -25.32 12.44
CA HIS A 155 -2.53 -25.03 13.85
C HIS A 155 -1.15 -24.65 14.38
N THR A 156 -1.19 -23.91 15.48
CA THR A 156 -0.06 -23.54 16.33
C THR A 156 -0.49 -23.71 17.78
N ALA A 157 0.42 -24.05 18.68
CA ALA A 157 0.06 -24.19 20.08
C ALA A 157 -0.41 -22.84 20.67
N VAL A 158 -1.21 -22.90 21.73
CA VAL A 158 -1.64 -21.68 22.44
C VAL A 158 -0.42 -20.85 22.86
N ALA A 159 -0.51 -19.53 22.70
CA ALA A 159 0.56 -18.56 22.93
C ALA A 159 1.73 -18.57 21.92
N GLU A 160 1.77 -19.51 20.97
CA GLU A 160 2.68 -19.43 19.83
C GLU A 160 2.29 -18.31 18.87
N LYS A 161 3.26 -17.93 18.04
CA LYS A 161 3.15 -16.82 17.11
C LYS A 161 2.78 -17.30 15.71
N ILE A 162 1.89 -16.57 15.06
CA ILE A 162 1.43 -16.84 13.70
C ILE A 162 2.16 -15.90 12.73
N TRP A 163 2.72 -16.44 11.64
CA TRP A 163 3.36 -15.65 10.60
C TRP A 163 2.37 -14.70 9.90
N PRO A 164 2.67 -13.39 9.81
CA PRO A 164 1.73 -12.41 9.28
C PRO A 164 1.81 -12.34 7.75
N VAL A 165 0.97 -13.10 7.05
CA VAL A 165 0.94 -13.06 5.58
C VAL A 165 -0.21 -12.18 5.09
N PHE A 166 -1.46 -12.52 5.42
CA PHE A 166 -2.63 -11.86 4.83
C PHE A 166 -3.61 -11.29 5.84
N ARG A 167 -4.10 -10.08 5.53
CA ARG A 167 -5.37 -9.58 6.06
C ARG A 167 -6.52 -10.11 5.22
N ILE A 168 -7.58 -10.55 5.87
CA ILE A 168 -8.80 -11.05 5.22
C ILE A 168 -9.59 -9.89 4.61
N GLN A 169 -9.93 -10.02 3.32
CA GLN A 169 -10.74 -9.07 2.55
C GLN A 169 -12.20 -9.58 2.46
N LYS A 170 -12.98 -9.41 3.53
CA LYS A 170 -14.33 -10.03 3.67
C LYS A 170 -15.29 -9.71 2.53
N HIS A 171 -15.22 -8.48 2.02
CA HIS A 171 -16.05 -8.00 0.91
C HIS A 171 -15.80 -8.76 -0.41
N ARG A 172 -14.73 -9.55 -0.48
CA ARG A 172 -14.39 -10.44 -1.60
C ARG A 172 -14.61 -11.92 -1.29
N GLY A 173 -15.37 -12.24 -0.25
CA GLY A 173 -15.65 -13.62 0.14
C GLY A 173 -14.49 -14.33 0.85
N GLU A 174 -13.40 -13.62 1.19
CA GLU A 174 -12.33 -14.16 2.04
C GLU A 174 -12.82 -14.29 3.50
N ARG A 175 -12.33 -15.30 4.22
CA ARG A 175 -12.79 -15.66 5.57
C ARG A 175 -11.67 -16.23 6.43
N VAL A 176 -11.86 -16.16 7.74
CA VAL A 176 -11.03 -16.86 8.72
C VAL A 176 -11.89 -17.52 9.80
N TRP A 177 -11.64 -18.80 10.04
CA TRP A 177 -12.34 -19.57 11.08
C TRP A 177 -11.34 -20.16 12.05
N GLY A 178 -11.72 -20.21 13.33
CA GLY A 178 -10.97 -20.84 14.40
C GLY A 178 -11.79 -21.87 15.14
N ALA A 179 -11.16 -22.97 15.54
CA ALA A 179 -11.76 -24.05 16.32
C ALA A 179 -10.72 -24.77 17.19
N VAL A 180 -11.20 -25.71 18.02
CA VAL A 180 -10.37 -26.59 18.86
C VAL A 180 -9.85 -27.82 18.12
N ASP A 181 -10.38 -28.08 16.92
CA ASP A 181 -10.02 -29.24 16.10
C ASP A 181 -10.19 -28.95 14.60
N HIS A 182 -9.46 -29.71 13.79
CA HIS A 182 -9.48 -29.62 12.33
C HIS A 182 -10.82 -30.00 11.69
N ALA A 183 -11.49 -31.02 12.20
CA ALA A 183 -12.70 -31.58 11.56
C ALA A 183 -13.85 -30.55 11.57
N THR A 184 -13.96 -29.79 12.67
CA THR A 184 -14.88 -28.66 12.78
C THR A 184 -14.62 -27.61 11.69
N LEU A 185 -13.35 -27.30 11.39
CA LEU A 185 -13.02 -26.33 10.34
C LEU A 185 -13.34 -26.85 8.94
N GLN A 186 -13.08 -28.13 8.66
CA GLN A 186 -13.37 -28.73 7.36
C GLN A 186 -14.84 -28.63 6.96
N ALA A 187 -15.76 -28.60 7.92
CA ALA A 187 -17.19 -28.43 7.65
C ALA A 187 -17.51 -27.14 6.88
N PHE A 188 -16.71 -26.07 7.04
CA PHE A 188 -16.90 -24.79 6.32
C PHE A 188 -16.67 -24.90 4.81
N MET A 189 -16.03 -25.96 4.31
CA MET A 189 -15.95 -26.20 2.86
C MET A 189 -17.33 -26.38 2.21
N SER A 190 -18.33 -26.80 3.00
CA SER A 190 -19.74 -26.88 2.56
C SER A 190 -20.50 -25.56 2.65
N THR A 191 -19.99 -24.60 3.44
CA THR A 191 -20.58 -23.28 3.69
C THR A 191 -19.52 -22.18 3.52
N PRO A 192 -18.96 -22.04 2.31
CA PRO A 192 -17.74 -21.26 2.07
C PRO A 192 -17.86 -19.75 2.32
N ASP A 193 -19.08 -19.26 2.49
CA ASP A 193 -19.39 -17.85 2.71
C ASP A 193 -19.83 -17.56 4.16
N ALA A 194 -19.85 -18.57 5.02
CA ALA A 194 -20.13 -18.42 6.44
C ALA A 194 -19.26 -17.32 7.05
N ASP A 195 -19.83 -16.59 8.00
CA ASP A 195 -19.11 -15.50 8.67
C ASP A 195 -17.86 -16.04 9.38
N SER A 196 -16.80 -15.23 9.36
CA SER A 196 -15.56 -15.53 10.07
C SER A 196 -15.81 -15.67 11.58
N THR A 197 -14.95 -16.41 12.28
CA THR A 197 -14.99 -16.46 13.74
C THR A 197 -14.72 -15.07 14.33
N VAL A 198 -15.69 -14.51 15.07
CA VAL A 198 -15.67 -13.13 15.59
C VAL A 198 -14.38 -12.79 16.36
N ALA A 199 -13.86 -13.72 17.15
CA ALA A 199 -12.64 -13.52 17.95
C ALA A 199 -11.37 -13.33 17.10
N LEU A 200 -11.36 -13.94 15.90
CA LEU A 200 -10.28 -13.77 14.93
C LEU A 200 -10.54 -12.49 14.11
N ASP A 201 -11.78 -12.26 13.74
CA ASP A 201 -12.15 -11.23 12.78
C ASP A 201 -12.36 -9.83 13.38
N THR A 202 -11.27 -9.25 13.88
CA THR A 202 -11.25 -7.95 14.56
C THR A 202 -10.58 -6.86 13.71
N GLY A 203 -10.97 -5.60 13.92
CA GLY A 203 -10.28 -4.44 13.33
C GLY A 203 -10.32 -4.35 11.80
N TYR A 204 -11.34 -4.90 11.14
CA TYR A 204 -11.45 -4.88 9.67
C TYR A 204 -11.32 -3.47 9.07
N GLY A 205 -10.50 -3.34 8.02
CA GLY A 205 -10.19 -2.05 7.41
C GLY A 205 -9.30 -1.14 8.27
N THR A 206 -8.55 -1.70 9.23
CA THR A 206 -7.62 -0.94 10.06
C THR A 206 -6.24 -1.61 10.13
N GLN A 207 -5.23 -0.84 10.54
CA GLN A 207 -3.88 -1.38 10.75
C GLN A 207 -3.83 -2.51 11.79
N ALA A 208 -4.74 -2.46 12.78
CA ALA A 208 -4.84 -3.43 13.86
C ALA A 208 -5.47 -4.76 13.42
N GLN A 209 -6.00 -4.86 12.19
CA GLN A 209 -6.53 -6.12 11.69
C GLN A 209 -5.46 -7.22 11.75
N PRO A 210 -5.76 -8.37 12.36
CA PRO A 210 -4.87 -9.53 12.37
C PRO A 210 -4.46 -9.97 10.97
N GLN A 211 -3.22 -10.45 10.87
CA GLN A 211 -2.70 -11.13 9.68
C GLN A 211 -2.57 -12.62 9.96
N TYR A 212 -2.99 -13.43 9.00
CA TYR A 212 -2.99 -14.89 9.11
C TYR A 212 -1.93 -15.50 8.21
N TYR A 213 -1.57 -16.73 8.56
CA TYR A 213 -0.70 -17.54 7.75
C TYR A 213 -1.41 -17.94 6.44
N GLY A 214 -0.64 -18.09 5.37
CA GLY A 214 -1.18 -18.31 4.04
C GLY A 214 -0.08 -18.44 2.99
N PHE A 215 -0.51 -18.72 1.76
CA PHE A 215 0.37 -18.91 0.61
C PHE A 215 0.96 -17.58 0.10
N ASP A 216 2.28 -17.45 0.03
CA ASP A 216 2.95 -16.16 -0.22
C ASP A 216 3.58 -16.02 -1.61
N PHE A 217 4.14 -17.11 -2.16
CA PHE A 217 4.55 -17.22 -3.57
C PHE A 217 3.61 -18.19 -4.31
N MET A 218 3.15 -17.77 -5.48
CA MET A 218 2.22 -18.57 -6.29
C MET A 218 2.63 -18.54 -7.75
N VAL A 219 2.83 -19.72 -8.34
CA VAL A 219 3.23 -19.86 -9.73
C VAL A 219 2.34 -20.84 -10.47
N ALA A 220 2.16 -20.60 -11.77
CA ALA A 220 1.38 -21.47 -12.63
C ALA A 220 2.02 -21.64 -14.01
N LYS A 221 1.88 -22.84 -14.57
CA LYS A 221 1.98 -23.14 -16.00
C LYS A 221 0.63 -22.87 -16.66
N GLY A 222 0.62 -22.75 -17.98
CA GLY A 222 -0.60 -22.48 -18.75
C GLY A 222 -0.29 -21.87 -20.10
N ASP A 223 -1.24 -21.17 -20.69
CA ASP A 223 -1.05 -20.56 -22.01
C ASP A 223 -0.39 -19.17 -21.86
N TRP A 224 0.68 -19.06 -21.07
CA TRP A 224 1.44 -17.82 -20.96
C TRP A 224 1.85 -17.39 -22.37
N ASP A 225 1.58 -16.14 -22.72
CA ASP A 225 1.65 -15.62 -24.08
C ASP A 225 2.92 -14.80 -24.35
N GLY A 226 3.91 -14.87 -23.44
CA GLY A 226 5.16 -14.12 -23.56
C GLY A 226 5.07 -12.69 -23.05
N ARG A 227 3.92 -12.24 -22.52
CA ARG A 227 3.80 -10.90 -21.91
C ARG A 227 4.75 -10.74 -20.70
N PRO A 228 5.11 -9.49 -20.33
CA PRO A 228 5.97 -9.28 -19.19
C PRO A 228 5.36 -9.76 -17.88
N ILE A 229 6.21 -10.28 -16.99
CA ILE A 229 5.87 -10.67 -15.62
C ILE A 229 6.88 -9.99 -14.70
N ALA A 230 6.39 -9.20 -13.75
CA ALA A 230 7.21 -8.28 -12.98
C ALA A 230 7.59 -8.85 -11.61
N LEU A 231 8.89 -8.88 -11.33
CA LEU A 231 9.42 -8.99 -9.97
C LEU A 231 9.66 -7.58 -9.41
N GLY A 232 8.86 -7.18 -8.42
CA GLY A 232 8.87 -5.84 -7.87
C GLY A 232 9.70 -5.70 -6.60
N PHE A 233 10.69 -4.82 -6.64
CA PHE A 233 11.40 -4.31 -5.46
C PHE A 233 10.73 -3.01 -5.03
N VAL A 234 10.13 -3.03 -3.84
CA VAL A 234 9.26 -1.95 -3.38
C VAL A 234 9.49 -1.61 -1.92
N ASP A 235 9.17 -0.39 -1.55
CA ASP A 235 9.10 0.04 -0.16
C ASP A 235 7.64 0.17 0.30
N SER A 236 7.38 1.01 1.31
CA SER A 236 6.02 1.24 1.84
C SER A 236 5.06 1.81 0.80
N LEU A 237 5.54 2.53 -0.21
CA LEU A 237 4.71 3.12 -1.26
C LEU A 237 4.28 2.09 -2.29
N GLY A 238 5.19 1.25 -2.76
CA GLY A 238 4.88 0.19 -3.72
C GLY A 238 4.21 -1.02 -3.05
N GLU A 239 4.50 -1.31 -1.78
CA GLU A 239 3.82 -2.40 -1.06
C GLU A 239 2.36 -2.06 -0.74
N SER A 240 1.99 -0.79 -0.47
CA SER A 240 0.65 -0.36 -0.01
C SER A 240 0.46 -0.25 1.51
N ARG A 241 1.41 0.32 2.25
CA ARG A 241 1.34 0.41 3.73
C ARG A 241 0.00 0.96 4.29
N GLN A 242 -0.69 1.82 3.54
CA GLN A 242 -1.86 2.58 4.02
C GLN A 242 -3.21 2.15 3.45
N GLU A 243 -3.25 1.03 2.73
CA GLU A 243 -4.50 0.32 2.47
C GLU A 243 -4.37 -1.07 3.11
N PHE A 244 -5.42 -1.50 3.82
CA PHE A 244 -5.40 -2.68 4.66
C PHE A 244 -6.19 -3.82 4.03
N SER A 245 -7.52 -3.79 4.08
CA SER A 245 -8.35 -4.90 3.60
C SER A 245 -9.67 -4.47 3.02
N ALA A 246 -10.34 -3.48 3.59
CA ALA A 246 -11.60 -2.97 3.08
C ALA A 246 -11.40 -2.13 1.82
N ALA A 247 -10.20 -1.58 1.62
CA ALA A 247 -9.85 -0.80 0.44
C ALA A 247 -9.46 -1.63 -0.80
N ALA A 248 -9.36 -2.96 -0.70
CA ALA A 248 -8.94 -3.79 -1.83
C ALA A 248 -9.87 -3.63 -3.03
N ASP A 249 -9.32 -3.67 -4.25
CA ASP A 249 -10.16 -3.73 -5.45
C ASP A 249 -10.78 -5.13 -5.63
N ALA A 250 -11.67 -5.30 -6.61
CA ALA A 250 -12.33 -6.58 -6.87
C ALA A 250 -11.35 -7.75 -7.10
N ARG A 251 -10.14 -7.46 -7.61
CA ARG A 251 -9.09 -8.45 -7.88
C ARG A 251 -8.13 -8.64 -6.71
N GLY A 252 -8.37 -7.96 -5.60
CA GLY A 252 -7.64 -8.08 -4.34
C GLY A 252 -6.40 -7.17 -4.25
N ASN A 253 -6.20 -6.24 -5.18
CA ASN A 253 -5.04 -5.37 -5.18
C ASN A 253 -5.20 -4.21 -4.18
N LEU A 254 -4.11 -3.94 -3.48
CA LEU A 254 -3.91 -2.79 -2.61
C LEU A 254 -2.73 -1.97 -3.13
N GLY A 255 -2.82 -0.65 -2.97
CA GLY A 255 -1.82 0.31 -3.40
C GLY A 255 -1.84 0.59 -4.89
N TRP A 256 -1.17 1.67 -5.25
CA TRP A 256 -1.18 2.18 -6.62
C TRP A 256 -0.45 1.24 -7.58
N PHE A 257 0.60 0.58 -7.09
CA PHE A 257 1.50 -0.15 -7.97
C PHE A 257 0.90 -1.46 -8.46
N ARG A 258 0.33 -2.25 -7.55
CA ARG A 258 -0.41 -3.47 -7.90
C ARG A 258 -1.61 -3.14 -8.79
N ARG A 259 -2.38 -2.09 -8.45
CA ARG A 259 -3.49 -1.62 -9.28
C ARG A 259 -3.04 -1.18 -10.67
N TRP A 260 -1.94 -0.44 -10.81
CA TRP A 260 -1.43 -0.02 -12.11
C TRP A 260 -0.95 -1.22 -12.96
N LEU A 261 -0.20 -2.15 -12.35
CA LEU A 261 0.25 -3.38 -13.02
C LEU A 261 -0.93 -4.22 -13.49
N ASP A 262 -1.91 -4.45 -12.61
CA ASP A 262 -3.08 -5.28 -12.89
C ASP A 262 -4.18 -4.55 -13.67
N LYS A 263 -4.12 -3.23 -13.87
CA LYS A 263 -5.11 -2.50 -14.68
C LYS A 263 -5.08 -2.95 -16.13
N ASN A 264 -6.24 -3.24 -16.73
CA ASN A 264 -6.30 -3.54 -18.15
C ASN A 264 -6.04 -2.26 -18.98
N GLY A 265 -5.18 -2.36 -20.00
CA GLY A 265 -4.77 -1.26 -20.87
C GLY A 265 -3.32 -1.40 -21.35
N GLY A 266 -2.96 -0.74 -22.45
CA GLY A 266 -1.65 -0.90 -23.06
C GLY A 266 -1.45 -2.35 -23.54
N ILE A 267 -0.43 -3.03 -23.01
CA ILE A 267 -0.19 -4.47 -23.26
C ILE A 267 -0.98 -5.41 -22.33
N GLY A 268 -1.96 -4.87 -21.60
CA GLY A 268 -2.84 -5.62 -20.70
C GLY A 268 -2.35 -5.64 -19.25
N ARG A 269 -2.87 -6.61 -18.49
CA ARG A 269 -2.50 -6.82 -17.08
C ARG A 269 -1.13 -7.49 -17.01
N ILE A 270 -0.27 -6.96 -16.15
CA ILE A 270 1.06 -7.48 -15.87
C ILE A 270 0.99 -8.32 -14.58
N PRO A 271 1.11 -9.66 -14.67
CA PRO A 271 1.27 -10.50 -13.50
C PRO A 271 2.53 -10.08 -12.74
N HIS A 272 2.49 -10.19 -11.42
CA HIS A 272 3.57 -9.67 -10.60
C HIS A 272 3.73 -10.38 -9.27
N LEU A 273 4.95 -10.27 -8.74
CA LEU A 273 5.28 -10.56 -7.36
C LEU A 273 6.02 -9.34 -6.80
N LEU A 274 5.46 -8.68 -5.79
CA LEU A 274 6.20 -7.63 -5.06
C LEU A 274 6.86 -8.28 -3.86
N ILE A 275 8.19 -8.25 -3.82
CA ILE A 275 8.98 -8.87 -2.76
C ILE A 275 9.41 -7.87 -1.68
N GLY A 276 9.04 -6.60 -1.83
CA GLY A 276 9.30 -5.57 -0.84
C GLY A 276 8.28 -5.50 0.30
N MET A 277 8.52 -4.60 1.25
CA MET A 277 7.73 -4.41 2.47
C MET A 277 7.88 -2.98 3.01
N PRO A 278 6.94 -2.52 3.86
CA PRO A 278 7.05 -1.20 4.46
C PRO A 278 8.36 -0.96 5.23
N GLY A 279 9.07 0.11 4.86
CA GLY A 279 10.34 0.50 5.47
C GLY A 279 11.59 0.00 4.74
N ALA A 280 11.43 -0.85 3.71
CA ALA A 280 12.54 -1.37 2.92
C ALA A 280 13.43 -0.24 2.37
N GLY A 281 14.74 -0.36 2.58
CA GLY A 281 15.75 0.56 2.05
C GLY A 281 16.64 -0.14 1.03
N SER A 282 17.01 0.57 -0.03
CA SER A 282 17.94 0.10 -1.07
C SER A 282 19.30 -0.25 -0.46
N VAL A 283 19.68 0.45 0.61
CA VAL A 283 20.90 0.19 1.36
C VAL A 283 20.94 -1.22 1.97
N ARG A 284 19.78 -1.79 2.32
CA ARG A 284 19.68 -3.07 3.04
C ARG A 284 19.34 -4.25 2.14
N GLU A 285 18.58 -4.02 1.07
CA GLU A 285 18.15 -5.08 0.16
C GLU A 285 19.35 -5.84 -0.41
N TYR A 286 19.44 -7.14 -0.10
CA TYR A 286 20.54 -8.04 -0.47
C TYR A 286 21.90 -7.72 0.17
N THR A 287 21.91 -7.12 1.37
CA THR A 287 23.13 -6.82 2.14
C THR A 287 22.98 -7.25 3.60
N GLY A 288 24.09 -7.38 4.33
CA GLY A 288 24.13 -7.76 5.76
C GLY A 288 24.95 -9.02 6.02
N THR A 289 24.79 -9.62 7.20
CA THR A 289 25.34 -10.94 7.57
C THR A 289 24.32 -11.78 8.35
N GLY A 290 24.40 -13.11 8.23
CA GLY A 290 23.54 -14.04 8.97
C GLY A 290 22.04 -13.80 8.74
N SER A 291 21.26 -13.82 9.81
CA SER A 291 19.80 -13.63 9.78
C SER A 291 19.38 -12.19 9.42
N ALA A 292 20.31 -11.23 9.42
CA ALA A 292 20.03 -9.87 8.98
C ALA A 292 19.97 -9.70 7.46
N ILE A 293 20.42 -10.69 6.66
CA ILE A 293 20.33 -10.64 5.20
C ILE A 293 18.98 -11.19 4.78
N ALA A 294 18.29 -10.48 3.89
CA ALA A 294 17.14 -11.02 3.18
C ALA A 294 17.54 -12.00 2.05
N THR A 295 17.91 -13.23 2.39
CA THR A 295 18.27 -14.28 1.42
C THR A 295 17.12 -15.21 1.07
N ARG A 296 16.19 -15.47 1.99
CA ARG A 296 15.16 -16.51 1.86
C ARG A 296 14.22 -16.25 0.71
N ARG A 297 13.73 -15.01 0.55
CA ARG A 297 12.92 -14.63 -0.62
C ARG A 297 13.63 -14.91 -1.94
N ARG A 298 14.96 -14.77 -1.98
CA ARG A 298 15.75 -15.07 -3.18
C ARG A 298 15.88 -16.56 -3.39
N ASP A 299 16.14 -17.30 -2.31
CA ASP A 299 16.30 -18.75 -2.38
C ASP A 299 15.01 -19.41 -2.86
N ILE A 300 13.85 -18.93 -2.43
CA ILE A 300 12.54 -19.38 -2.95
C ILE A 300 12.39 -19.08 -4.46
N ILE A 301 12.83 -17.91 -4.93
CA ILE A 301 12.85 -17.61 -6.37
C ILE A 301 13.80 -18.53 -7.14
N ARG A 302 14.94 -18.92 -6.54
CA ARG A 302 15.90 -19.87 -7.13
C ARG A 302 15.38 -21.30 -7.13
N GLU A 303 14.57 -21.69 -6.16
CA GLU A 303 13.86 -22.98 -6.17
C GLU A 303 12.93 -23.04 -7.39
N ILE A 304 12.20 -21.95 -7.68
CA ILE A 304 11.39 -21.85 -8.90
C ILE A 304 12.24 -21.94 -10.16
N TYR A 305 13.37 -21.21 -10.19
CA TYR A 305 14.33 -21.28 -11.30
C TYR A 305 14.82 -22.71 -11.54
N ALA A 306 15.09 -23.48 -10.48
CA ALA A 306 15.54 -24.85 -10.56
C ALA A 306 14.47 -25.77 -11.18
N PHE A 307 13.23 -25.73 -10.68
CA PHE A 307 12.16 -26.57 -11.25
C PHE A 307 11.62 -26.05 -12.61
N ASN A 308 12.00 -24.85 -13.03
CA ASN A 308 11.80 -24.32 -14.38
C ASN A 308 12.94 -24.66 -15.36
N GLY A 309 13.84 -25.57 -15.00
CA GLY A 309 14.95 -25.95 -15.87
C GLY A 309 15.89 -24.78 -16.17
N SER A 310 16.23 -24.00 -15.13
CA SER A 310 17.08 -22.81 -15.21
C SER A 310 16.44 -21.62 -15.97
N ARG A 311 15.16 -21.35 -15.70
CA ARG A 311 14.44 -20.17 -16.24
C ARG A 311 13.66 -19.45 -15.14
N TRP A 312 13.78 -18.13 -15.08
CA TRP A 312 13.13 -17.31 -14.02
C TRP A 312 11.59 -17.33 -14.10
N PRO A 313 10.83 -17.20 -13.01
CA PRO A 313 9.36 -17.10 -13.08
C PRO A 313 8.83 -15.72 -13.49
N PHE A 314 9.70 -14.84 -13.98
CA PHE A 314 9.44 -13.46 -14.35
C PHE A 314 10.35 -13.06 -15.52
N THR A 315 10.07 -11.90 -16.11
CA THR A 315 10.80 -11.41 -17.29
C THR A 315 11.36 -9.99 -17.12
N VAL A 316 10.90 -9.25 -16.11
CA VAL A 316 11.30 -7.87 -15.87
C VAL A 316 11.36 -7.57 -14.38
N ILE A 317 12.27 -6.69 -14.00
CA ILE A 317 12.39 -6.16 -12.65
C ILE A 317 11.79 -4.77 -12.61
N ALA A 318 10.86 -4.58 -11.68
CA ALA A 318 10.25 -3.31 -11.36
C ALA A 318 10.91 -2.76 -10.09
N ASN A 319 11.69 -1.68 -10.18
CA ASN A 319 12.39 -1.11 -9.03
C ASN A 319 11.79 0.24 -8.59
N GLN A 320 10.99 0.23 -7.54
CA GLN A 320 10.43 1.43 -6.89
C GLN A 320 11.24 1.88 -5.67
N MET A 321 12.24 1.11 -5.24
CA MET A 321 13.03 1.39 -4.05
C MET A 321 13.68 2.77 -4.08
N GLY A 322 13.95 3.29 -2.88
CA GLY A 322 14.73 4.50 -2.68
C GLY A 322 14.09 5.49 -1.73
N GLN A 323 12.77 5.43 -1.48
CA GLN A 323 12.07 6.42 -0.67
C GLN A 323 12.57 6.47 0.79
N ASN A 324 12.98 5.34 1.35
CA ASN A 324 13.44 5.24 2.75
C ASN A 324 14.93 5.59 2.94
N ASP A 325 15.69 5.70 1.86
CA ASP A 325 17.10 6.10 1.91
C ASP A 325 17.27 7.64 1.80
N THR A 326 16.17 8.36 1.61
CA THR A 326 16.11 9.80 1.28
C THR A 326 16.52 10.77 2.39
N SER A 327 16.81 10.28 3.60
CA SER A 327 17.32 11.09 4.70
C SER A 327 18.83 11.34 4.63
N THR A 328 19.53 10.69 3.70
CA THR A 328 20.98 10.82 3.50
C THR A 328 21.32 11.81 2.38
N SER A 329 22.60 12.19 2.25
CA SER A 329 23.06 13.05 1.16
C SER A 329 22.81 12.40 -0.22
N TYR A 330 22.67 13.22 -1.27
CA TYR A 330 22.53 12.71 -2.64
C TYR A 330 23.58 11.63 -2.98
N ASN A 331 24.85 11.87 -2.64
CA ASN A 331 25.94 10.96 -2.98
C ASN A 331 25.78 9.61 -2.27
N THR A 332 25.49 9.61 -0.97
CA THR A 332 25.23 8.39 -0.20
C THR A 332 24.04 7.64 -0.79
N TRP A 333 22.97 8.35 -1.07
CA TRP A 333 21.75 7.72 -1.51
C TRP A 333 21.85 7.15 -2.93
N PHE A 334 22.28 7.94 -3.92
CA PHE A 334 22.34 7.48 -5.30
C PHE A 334 23.50 6.51 -5.54
N ASN A 335 24.72 6.94 -5.19
CA ASN A 335 25.92 6.18 -5.54
C ASN A 335 26.13 4.98 -4.62
N THR A 336 25.92 5.14 -3.31
CA THR A 336 26.14 4.04 -2.36
C THR A 336 24.91 3.14 -2.23
N ASN A 337 23.71 3.68 -2.08
CA ASN A 337 22.55 2.85 -1.73
C ASN A 337 21.83 2.32 -2.98
N TYR A 338 21.34 3.22 -3.84
CA TYR A 338 20.53 2.84 -5.01
C TYR A 338 21.34 2.08 -6.06
N ARG A 339 22.48 2.62 -6.52
CA ARG A 339 23.29 1.98 -7.56
C ARG A 339 23.90 0.64 -7.10
N SER A 340 24.23 0.50 -5.82
CA SER A 340 24.68 -0.79 -5.29
C SER A 340 23.56 -1.83 -5.30
N LEU A 341 22.30 -1.45 -5.02
CA LEU A 341 21.15 -2.34 -5.20
C LEU A 341 21.05 -2.82 -6.66
N ILE A 342 21.13 -1.89 -7.61
CA ILE A 342 21.10 -2.23 -9.04
C ILE A 342 22.22 -3.21 -9.41
N THR A 343 23.43 -3.00 -8.88
CA THR A 343 24.57 -3.89 -9.10
C THR A 343 24.28 -5.30 -8.57
N ARG A 344 23.73 -5.41 -7.35
CA ARG A 344 23.34 -6.70 -6.75
C ARG A 344 22.22 -7.39 -7.53
N ILE A 345 21.24 -6.63 -8.00
CA ILE A 345 20.14 -7.15 -8.84
C ILE A 345 20.69 -7.70 -10.16
N ARG A 346 21.58 -6.97 -10.84
CA ARG A 346 22.18 -7.45 -12.10
C ARG A 346 23.08 -8.67 -11.91
N ALA A 347 23.75 -8.77 -10.77
CA ALA A 347 24.53 -9.95 -10.43
C ALA A 347 23.64 -11.18 -10.19
N GLU A 348 22.48 -10.99 -9.56
CA GLU A 348 21.52 -12.06 -9.28
C GLU A 348 20.75 -12.50 -10.54
N TYR A 349 20.30 -11.53 -11.34
CA TYR A 349 19.40 -11.74 -12.48
C TYR A 349 20.05 -11.22 -13.76
N PRO A 350 21.13 -11.87 -14.25
CA PRO A 350 21.84 -11.40 -15.42
C PRO A 350 20.92 -11.38 -16.65
N GLY A 351 20.99 -10.29 -17.42
CA GLY A 351 20.19 -10.10 -18.62
C GLY A 351 18.72 -9.72 -18.39
N VAL A 352 18.23 -9.69 -17.14
CA VAL A 352 16.87 -9.22 -16.87
C VAL A 352 16.81 -7.69 -16.88
N ARG A 353 15.86 -7.15 -17.63
CA ARG A 353 15.61 -5.71 -17.73
C ARG A 353 15.16 -5.13 -16.40
N ILE A 354 15.74 -4.00 -15.99
CA ILE A 354 15.37 -3.24 -14.80
C ILE A 354 14.66 -1.95 -15.22
N VAL A 355 13.39 -1.82 -14.83
CA VAL A 355 12.57 -0.63 -15.03
C VAL A 355 12.40 0.09 -13.70
N ALA A 356 12.94 1.30 -13.61
CA ALA A 356 12.88 2.12 -12.41
C ALA A 356 11.61 2.97 -12.33
N PHE A 357 11.14 3.14 -11.10
CA PHE A 357 10.09 4.10 -10.72
C PHE A 357 10.75 5.10 -9.77
N PRO A 358 11.09 6.31 -10.23
CA PRO A 358 11.80 7.27 -9.41
C PRO A 358 11.06 7.59 -8.10
N PRO A 359 11.78 7.75 -6.99
CA PRO A 359 11.20 8.24 -5.74
C PRO A 359 10.74 9.69 -5.88
N LEU A 360 9.89 10.13 -4.96
CA LEU A 360 9.18 11.40 -5.07
C LEU A 360 9.48 12.31 -3.89
N GLY A 361 9.32 13.61 -4.15
CA GLY A 361 9.43 14.63 -3.12
C GLY A 361 8.37 14.49 -2.02
N ARG A 362 8.78 14.91 -0.84
CA ARG A 362 8.01 14.97 0.39
C ARG A 362 7.81 16.43 0.76
N THR A 363 6.56 16.81 0.96
CA THR A 363 6.19 18.11 1.52
C THR A 363 5.73 17.97 2.96
N ASP A 364 5.79 19.08 3.70
CA ASP A 364 5.23 19.24 5.03
C ASP A 364 4.08 20.25 4.94
N ILE A 365 3.02 19.99 5.70
CA ILE A 365 1.85 20.87 5.83
C ILE A 365 1.90 21.70 7.11
N GLN A 366 3.05 21.72 7.80
CA GLN A 366 3.25 22.50 9.01
C GLN A 366 4.32 23.57 8.87
N LYS A 367 4.13 24.68 9.60
CA LYS A 367 5.10 25.78 9.72
C LYS A 367 5.35 26.11 11.19
N THR A 368 6.55 26.62 11.49
CA THR A 368 6.84 27.24 12.80
C THR A 368 6.03 28.53 12.94
N VAL A 369 5.51 28.79 14.14
CA VAL A 369 4.79 30.03 14.47
C VAL A 369 5.18 30.51 15.87
N THR A 370 5.08 31.81 16.13
CA THR A 370 5.13 32.37 17.49
C THR A 370 3.77 32.90 17.88
N LEU A 371 3.40 32.80 19.16
CA LEU A 371 2.08 33.22 19.66
C LEU A 371 2.22 34.24 20.78
N THR A 372 1.49 35.35 20.65
CA THR A 372 1.20 36.29 21.74
C THR A 372 -0.31 36.36 21.92
N SER A 373 -0.79 36.91 23.04
CA SER A 373 -2.21 37.11 23.25
C SER A 373 -2.53 38.38 24.03
N VAL A 374 -3.75 38.88 23.82
CA VAL A 374 -4.41 39.88 24.68
C VAL A 374 -5.80 39.34 25.02
N GLY A 375 -6.06 39.10 26.31
CA GLY A 375 -7.29 38.43 26.75
C GLY A 375 -7.43 37.03 26.16
N THR A 376 -8.51 36.79 25.43
CA THR A 376 -8.84 35.52 24.77
C THR A 376 -8.52 35.48 23.28
N VAL A 377 -7.81 36.49 22.76
CA VAL A 377 -7.39 36.56 21.36
C VAL A 377 -5.89 36.30 21.29
N ALA A 378 -5.52 35.22 20.60
CA ALA A 378 -4.13 34.92 20.27
C ALA A 378 -3.78 35.52 18.90
N THR A 379 -2.63 36.18 18.81
CA THR A 379 -2.00 36.61 17.57
C THR A 379 -0.85 35.67 17.24
N ALA A 380 -0.88 35.13 16.04
CA ALA A 380 0.08 34.16 15.56
C ALA A 380 0.90 34.76 14.42
N THR A 381 2.22 34.72 14.55
CA THR A 381 3.16 35.27 13.57
C THR A 381 3.96 34.15 12.91
N ILE A 382 3.86 34.04 11.58
CA ILE A 382 4.60 33.07 10.75
C ILE A 382 5.69 33.83 9.99
N ALA A 383 6.96 33.59 10.34
CA ALA A 383 8.09 34.24 9.67
C ALA A 383 8.12 34.00 8.15
N ALA A 384 7.74 32.79 7.72
CA ALA A 384 7.65 32.40 6.32
C ALA A 384 6.38 32.90 5.60
N GLY A 385 5.51 33.66 6.26
CA GLY A 385 4.28 34.22 5.71
C GLY A 385 3.04 33.32 5.82
N THR A 386 1.87 33.94 5.67
CA THR A 386 0.53 33.32 5.73
C THR A 386 0.04 32.80 4.38
N THR A 387 0.89 32.74 3.35
CA THR A 387 0.54 32.20 2.03
C THR A 387 -0.12 30.83 2.14
N GLY A 388 -1.30 30.71 1.54
CA GLY A 388 -2.15 29.51 1.62
C GLY A 388 -3.14 29.51 2.78
N LEU A 389 -3.10 30.47 3.70
CA LEU A 389 -4.13 30.65 4.73
C LEU A 389 -5.20 31.65 4.28
N VAL A 390 -6.46 31.40 4.61
CA VAL A 390 -7.58 32.34 4.43
C VAL A 390 -8.40 32.48 5.70
N SER A 391 -9.01 33.66 5.90
CA SER A 391 -9.93 33.89 7.02
C SER A 391 -11.13 32.93 6.95
N GLY A 392 -11.57 32.44 8.10
CA GLY A 392 -12.65 31.46 8.22
C GLY A 392 -12.20 30.00 8.11
N GLN A 393 -10.95 29.73 7.75
CA GLN A 393 -10.47 28.34 7.70
C GLN A 393 -10.11 27.80 9.08
N THR A 394 -10.18 26.47 9.24
CA THR A 394 -9.65 25.80 10.43
C THR A 394 -8.18 25.44 10.26
N VAL A 395 -7.36 25.73 11.27
CA VAL A 395 -5.96 25.29 11.39
C VAL A 395 -5.75 24.51 12.67
N SER A 396 -4.75 23.64 12.71
CA SER A 396 -4.27 23.02 13.96
C SER A 396 -3.09 23.79 14.53
N ILE A 397 -3.13 24.03 15.84
CA ILE A 397 -2.01 24.56 16.62
C ILE A 397 -1.56 23.48 17.60
N THR A 398 -0.26 23.17 17.60
CA THR A 398 0.33 22.14 18.47
C THR A 398 1.67 22.60 19.03
N GLY A 399 2.10 22.01 20.16
CA GLY A 399 3.42 22.24 20.75
C GLY A 399 3.57 23.53 21.57
N ALA A 400 2.49 24.28 21.81
CA ALA A 400 2.47 25.48 22.63
C ALA A 400 2.35 25.18 24.13
N THR A 401 2.99 26.02 24.94
CA THR A 401 2.85 26.12 26.39
C THR A 401 2.53 27.57 26.75
N PRO A 402 1.41 27.87 27.42
CA PRO A 402 0.40 26.95 27.97
C PRO A 402 -0.36 26.13 26.92
N THR A 403 -0.88 24.97 27.34
CA THR A 403 -1.58 24.04 26.44
C THR A 403 -2.89 24.59 25.86
N ALA A 404 -3.45 25.64 26.49
CA ALA A 404 -4.68 26.30 26.05
C ALA A 404 -4.57 26.94 24.64
N TYR A 405 -3.36 27.22 24.15
CA TYR A 405 -3.13 27.69 22.79
C TYR A 405 -3.25 26.58 21.73
N ASN A 406 -3.16 25.31 22.14
CA ASN A 406 -3.23 24.16 21.24
C ASN A 406 -4.67 23.76 20.95
N GLY A 407 -4.94 23.36 19.71
CA GLY A 407 -6.28 22.95 19.29
C GLY A 407 -6.53 23.18 17.82
N ASN A 408 -7.77 22.96 17.39
CA ASN A 408 -8.24 23.32 16.07
C ASN A 408 -9.02 24.62 16.18
N TYR A 409 -8.59 25.66 15.46
CA TYR A 409 -9.19 26.99 15.55
C TYR A 409 -9.57 27.53 14.18
N VAL A 410 -10.69 28.24 14.12
CA VAL A 410 -11.04 29.10 13.00
C VAL A 410 -10.23 30.39 13.12
N ILE A 411 -9.55 30.77 12.04
CA ILE A 411 -8.63 31.91 12.04
C ILE A 411 -9.17 33.13 11.30
N THR A 412 -8.61 34.29 11.59
CA THR A 412 -8.73 35.50 10.77
C THR A 412 -7.33 35.94 10.35
N VAL A 413 -7.03 35.90 9.05
CA VAL A 413 -5.75 36.39 8.51
C VAL A 413 -5.77 37.92 8.53
N THR A 414 -4.84 38.53 9.26
CA THR A 414 -4.78 39.98 9.49
C THR A 414 -3.67 40.67 8.71
N GLY A 415 -2.71 39.90 8.18
CA GLY A 415 -1.63 40.42 7.36
C GLY A 415 -0.82 39.35 6.64
N ALA A 416 0.26 39.76 5.98
CA ALA A 416 1.13 38.87 5.20
C ALA A 416 1.85 37.81 6.05
N ASN A 417 1.98 38.05 7.35
CA ASN A 417 2.69 37.18 8.31
C ASN A 417 1.87 36.87 9.55
N GLU A 418 0.64 37.35 9.66
CA GLU A 418 -0.14 37.30 10.89
C GLU A 418 -1.57 36.84 10.69
N PHE A 419 -2.07 36.10 11.67
CA PHE A 419 -3.48 35.78 11.83
C PHE A 419 -3.85 35.74 13.31
N THR A 420 -5.14 35.83 13.60
CA THR A 420 -5.67 35.74 14.97
C THR A 420 -6.66 34.60 15.13
N TYR A 421 -6.82 34.12 16.36
CA TYR A 421 -7.86 33.17 16.73
C TYR A 421 -8.26 33.31 18.21
N ASN A 422 -9.46 32.85 18.53
CA ASN A 422 -9.98 32.85 19.90
C ASN A 422 -9.57 31.56 20.62
N PHE A 423 -9.11 31.68 21.86
CA PHE A 423 -8.72 30.56 22.72
C PHE A 423 -9.17 30.79 24.17
N ALA A 424 -8.95 29.82 25.06
CA ALA A 424 -9.42 29.87 26.45
C ALA A 424 -8.66 30.87 27.35
N GLY A 425 -7.57 31.48 26.87
CA GLY A 425 -6.68 32.34 27.67
C GLY A 425 -5.44 31.62 28.20
N GLY A 426 -4.39 32.38 28.53
CA GLY A 426 -3.11 31.86 29.00
C GLY A 426 -2.05 32.94 29.16
N THR A 427 -0.87 32.59 29.66
CA THR A 427 0.29 33.49 29.71
C THR A 427 0.79 33.81 28.30
N SER A 428 1.33 35.01 28.11
CA SER A 428 1.83 35.54 26.84
C SER A 428 3.26 36.08 27.03
N PRO A 429 4.21 35.81 26.09
CA PRO A 429 4.05 34.97 24.90
C PRO A 429 3.94 33.47 25.25
N ALA A 430 3.36 32.69 24.34
CA ALA A 430 3.44 31.24 24.45
C ALA A 430 4.88 30.76 24.13
N THR A 431 5.27 29.64 24.73
CA THR A 431 6.58 29.00 24.54
C THR A 431 6.42 27.60 23.96
N GLY A 432 7.53 26.95 23.58
CA GLY A 432 7.54 25.58 23.02
C GLY A 432 7.89 25.55 21.53
N THR A 433 7.88 24.35 20.93
CA THR A 433 8.05 24.18 19.48
C THR A 433 6.69 24.25 18.82
N ILE A 434 6.19 25.47 18.63
CA ILE A 434 4.83 25.70 18.17
C ILE A 434 4.75 25.48 16.65
N ARG A 435 3.80 24.63 16.25
CA ARG A 435 3.51 24.31 14.85
C ARG A 435 2.08 24.67 14.52
N ILE A 436 1.90 25.28 13.34
CA ILE A 436 0.61 25.45 12.69
C ILE A 436 0.50 24.48 11.51
N GLY A 437 -0.64 23.80 11.35
CA GLY A 437 -0.98 23.04 10.15
C GLY A 437 -2.27 23.55 9.49
N ASP A 438 -2.25 23.67 8.15
CA ASP A 438 -3.47 23.95 7.35
C ASP A 438 -4.33 22.69 7.11
N LEU A 439 -3.91 21.57 7.70
CA LEU A 439 -4.57 20.27 7.60
C LEU A 439 -4.61 19.73 6.16
N GLY A 440 -3.64 20.09 5.31
CA GLY A 440 -3.57 19.62 3.92
C GLY A 440 -4.64 20.22 3.02
N LEU A 441 -5.25 21.34 3.40
CA LEU A 441 -6.32 21.97 2.64
C LEU A 441 -5.80 22.64 1.36
N ARG A 442 -4.66 23.33 1.42
CA ARG A 442 -4.12 24.15 0.32
C ARG A 442 -2.67 23.82 0.01
N THR A 443 -2.41 23.50 -1.26
CA THR A 443 -1.06 23.19 -1.75
C THR A 443 -0.07 24.35 -1.55
N ASP A 444 -0.55 25.60 -1.62
CA ASP A 444 0.28 26.78 -1.41
C ASP A 444 0.88 26.86 0.00
N PHE A 445 0.20 26.28 1.00
CA PHE A 445 0.71 26.26 2.37
C PHE A 445 1.87 25.28 2.56
N GLN A 446 1.94 24.23 1.74
CA GLN A 446 2.95 23.19 1.88
C GLN A 446 4.38 23.74 1.74
N VAL A 447 5.30 23.16 2.48
CA VAL A 447 6.74 23.46 2.37
C VAL A 447 7.50 22.20 1.99
N TYR A 448 8.56 22.31 1.21
CA TYR A 448 9.40 21.14 0.94
C TYR A 448 10.10 20.71 2.22
N SER A 449 9.98 19.44 2.57
CA SER A 449 10.72 18.89 3.71
C SER A 449 12.22 18.88 3.42
N ALA A 450 13.05 18.74 4.47
CA ALA A 450 14.50 18.65 4.33
C ALA A 450 14.88 17.65 3.22
N ASN A 451 15.83 18.02 2.37
CA ASN A 451 16.28 17.22 1.23
C ASN A 451 15.30 17.10 0.03
N ASN A 452 14.33 18.02 -0.13
CA ASN A 452 13.35 17.98 -1.24
C ASN A 452 13.27 19.29 -2.04
N VAL A 453 14.39 19.96 -2.30
CA VAL A 453 14.39 21.26 -3.02
C VAL A 453 13.82 21.11 -4.44
N TRP A 454 12.82 21.93 -4.79
CA TRP A 454 12.19 21.94 -6.12
C TRP A 454 12.23 23.35 -6.77
N PRO A 455 12.47 23.45 -8.09
CA PRO A 455 12.97 22.37 -8.95
C PRO A 455 14.37 21.93 -8.51
N SER A 456 14.78 20.73 -8.92
CA SER A 456 16.18 20.35 -8.83
C SER A 456 17.03 21.33 -9.62
N ASP A 457 18.16 21.74 -9.05
CA ASP A 457 19.25 22.31 -9.82
C ASP A 457 20.46 21.37 -9.78
N GLY A 458 21.42 21.57 -10.69
CA GLY A 458 22.63 20.75 -10.75
C GLY A 458 23.52 20.83 -9.50
N THR A 459 23.24 21.77 -8.59
CA THR A 459 23.95 22.00 -7.33
C THR A 459 23.22 21.43 -6.11
N ASP A 460 22.02 20.86 -6.30
CA ASP A 460 21.19 20.33 -5.23
C ASP A 460 21.89 19.15 -4.51
N ALA A 461 22.51 19.47 -3.37
CA ALA A 461 23.10 18.51 -2.45
C ALA A 461 22.04 17.72 -1.65
N SER A 462 20.80 18.23 -1.66
CA SER A 462 19.63 17.72 -0.96
C SER A 462 19.04 16.51 -1.70
N GLY A 463 19.13 16.47 -3.03
CA GLY A 463 19.32 15.24 -3.81
C GLY A 463 18.08 14.52 -4.34
N LYS A 464 16.87 14.77 -3.82
CA LYS A 464 15.66 14.00 -4.20
C LYS A 464 15.18 14.23 -5.62
N TRP A 465 14.99 15.48 -5.99
CA TRP A 465 14.55 15.80 -7.34
C TRP A 465 15.67 15.59 -8.36
N ARG A 466 16.92 15.84 -7.95
CA ARG A 466 18.11 15.48 -8.73
C ARG A 466 18.18 13.97 -9.00
N LEU A 467 17.94 13.12 -8.00
CA LEU A 467 17.91 11.67 -8.21
C LEU A 467 16.83 11.27 -9.21
N ARG A 468 15.64 11.84 -9.07
CA ARG A 468 14.57 11.57 -10.03
C ARG A 468 15.06 11.85 -11.45
N ASP A 469 15.68 12.99 -11.67
CA ASP A 469 16.22 13.35 -12.98
C ASP A 469 17.30 12.37 -13.45
N ASP A 470 18.21 11.96 -12.56
CA ASP A 470 19.25 10.97 -12.84
C ASP A 470 18.69 9.59 -13.21
N ILE A 471 17.63 9.13 -12.53
CA ILE A 471 16.96 7.87 -12.86
C ILE A 471 16.25 7.99 -14.21
N LEU A 472 15.54 9.10 -14.47
CA LEU A 472 14.87 9.33 -15.75
C LEU A 472 15.86 9.44 -16.91
N ALA A 473 17.02 10.06 -16.68
CA ALA A 473 18.14 10.11 -17.62
C ALA A 473 18.94 8.80 -17.66
N LYS A 474 18.64 7.83 -16.79
CA LYS A 474 19.30 6.52 -16.67
C LYS A 474 20.81 6.65 -16.46
N THR A 475 21.23 7.67 -15.72
CA THR A 475 22.65 7.98 -15.54
C THR A 475 23.37 6.84 -14.83
N SER A 476 24.65 6.65 -15.17
CA SER A 476 25.49 5.59 -14.60
C SER A 476 24.89 4.18 -14.66
N SER A 477 24.07 3.90 -15.67
CA SER A 477 23.39 2.60 -15.88
C SER A 477 22.53 2.17 -14.69
N CYS A 478 21.94 3.13 -13.98
CA CYS A 478 21.12 2.90 -12.80
C CYS A 478 19.81 2.14 -13.09
N CYS A 479 19.40 2.04 -14.36
CA CYS A 479 18.31 1.19 -14.85
C CYS A 479 18.38 1.08 -16.39
N ASP A 480 17.58 0.20 -16.97
CA ASP A 480 17.47 0.03 -18.43
C ASP A 480 16.36 0.91 -19.02
N ALA A 481 15.30 1.14 -18.24
CA ALA A 481 14.24 2.09 -18.51
C ALA A 481 13.74 2.73 -17.21
N ALA A 482 13.08 3.87 -17.32
CA ALA A 482 12.43 4.53 -16.20
C ALA A 482 11.00 4.94 -16.59
N ILE A 483 10.06 4.79 -15.66
CA ILE A 483 8.67 5.24 -15.79
C ILE A 483 8.49 6.44 -14.89
N ASP A 484 8.17 7.58 -15.48
CA ASP A 484 7.91 8.80 -14.74
C ASP A 484 6.49 8.77 -14.17
N THR A 485 6.39 8.75 -12.84
CA THR A 485 5.11 8.75 -12.14
C THR A 485 4.67 10.16 -11.72
N TYR A 486 5.51 11.18 -11.90
CA TYR A 486 5.36 12.53 -11.36
C TYR A 486 3.94 13.10 -11.48
N ALA A 487 3.35 13.05 -12.67
CA ALA A 487 2.02 13.62 -12.93
C ALA A 487 0.90 13.01 -12.07
N GLY A 488 1.03 11.75 -11.65
CA GLY A 488 0.07 11.09 -10.76
C GLY A 488 0.19 11.54 -9.30
N TRP A 489 1.36 12.02 -8.88
CA TRP A 489 1.69 12.29 -7.49
C TRP A 489 1.65 13.76 -7.10
N VAL A 490 1.95 14.65 -8.04
CA VAL A 490 2.12 16.07 -7.71
C VAL A 490 0.91 16.91 -8.04
N SER A 491 0.83 18.04 -7.35
CA SER A 491 -0.12 19.10 -7.62
C SER A 491 0.11 19.68 -9.03
N PRO A 492 -0.97 19.97 -9.77
CA PRO A 492 -0.87 20.74 -11.01
C PRO A 492 -0.59 22.23 -10.76
N SER A 493 -0.84 22.74 -9.55
CA SER A 493 -0.71 24.16 -9.21
C SER A 493 0.65 24.50 -8.60
N LYS A 494 1.34 23.53 -8.01
CA LYS A 494 2.66 23.71 -7.40
C LYS A 494 3.55 22.49 -7.66
N GLY A 495 4.59 22.68 -8.47
CA GLY A 495 5.53 21.61 -8.78
C GLY A 495 6.20 21.04 -7.55
N GLY A 496 6.49 19.74 -7.55
CA GLY A 496 7.12 19.03 -6.44
C GLY A 496 6.30 18.94 -5.13
N ALA A 497 5.10 19.52 -5.07
CA ALA A 497 4.19 19.43 -3.93
C ALA A 497 3.09 18.39 -4.20
N TRP A 498 2.50 17.86 -3.12
CA TRP A 498 1.37 16.94 -3.22
C TRP A 498 0.07 17.71 -3.47
N PRO A 499 -0.92 17.13 -4.18
CA PRO A 499 -2.24 17.73 -4.27
C PRO A 499 -2.87 17.91 -2.89
N SER A 500 -3.48 19.06 -2.67
CA SER A 500 -4.26 19.31 -1.46
C SER A 500 -5.73 18.93 -1.66
N MET A 501 -6.52 18.93 -0.59
CA MET A 501 -7.94 18.56 -0.65
C MET A 501 -8.76 19.38 -1.65
N LEU A 502 -8.40 20.64 -1.89
CA LEU A 502 -9.09 21.51 -2.86
C LEU A 502 -8.81 21.14 -4.32
N GLU A 503 -7.75 20.37 -4.57
CA GLU A 503 -7.37 19.87 -5.90
C GLU A 503 -7.86 18.44 -6.16
N LEU A 504 -8.49 17.83 -5.15
CA LEU A 504 -9.08 16.51 -5.22
C LEU A 504 -10.60 16.62 -5.37
N PRO A 505 -11.26 15.58 -5.94
CA PRO A 505 -12.72 15.56 -6.01
C PRO A 505 -13.34 15.69 -4.62
N SER A 506 -14.45 16.43 -4.55
CA SER A 506 -15.24 16.63 -3.34
C SER A 506 -16.71 16.41 -3.62
N THR A 507 -17.49 16.16 -2.57
CA THR A 507 -18.93 15.96 -2.65
C THR A 507 -19.62 16.76 -1.54
N THR A 508 -20.94 16.79 -1.53
CA THR A 508 -21.72 17.51 -0.51
C THR A 508 -22.79 16.63 0.10
N LEU A 509 -23.12 16.88 1.37
CA LEU A 509 -24.26 16.25 2.01
C LEU A 509 -25.56 16.64 1.30
N THR A 510 -26.40 15.66 0.98
CA THR A 510 -27.74 15.86 0.42
C THR A 510 -28.82 15.85 1.50
N VAL A 511 -28.48 15.35 2.69
CA VAL A 511 -29.34 15.30 3.87
C VAL A 511 -28.53 15.78 5.08
N GLN A 512 -29.17 16.48 6.01
CA GLN A 512 -28.53 16.84 7.27
C GLN A 512 -28.16 15.57 8.07
N ALA A 513 -26.98 15.57 8.68
CA ALA A 513 -26.57 14.56 9.64
C ALA A 513 -26.48 15.14 11.05
N GLY A 514 -26.88 14.37 12.06
CA GLY A 514 -27.02 14.84 13.43
C GLY A 514 -28.22 15.79 13.63
N THR A 515 -28.70 15.87 14.87
CA THR A 515 -29.93 16.61 15.20
C THR A 515 -29.70 17.72 16.23
N ASP A 516 -28.93 17.44 17.27
CA ASP A 516 -28.87 18.27 18.49
C ASP A 516 -27.45 18.49 19.04
N GLY A 517 -26.41 17.97 18.36
CA GLY A 517 -25.04 18.05 18.85
C GLY A 517 -24.68 16.99 19.90
N ILE A 518 -25.61 16.12 20.28
CA ILE A 518 -25.46 15.12 21.35
C ILE A 518 -25.67 13.71 20.80
N ALA A 519 -26.75 13.50 20.05
CA ALA A 519 -27.08 12.23 19.44
C ALA A 519 -26.00 11.84 18.42
N THR A 520 -25.39 10.68 18.64
CA THR A 520 -24.35 10.18 17.76
C THR A 520 -24.93 9.45 16.57
N TYR A 521 -24.25 9.57 15.44
CA TYR A 521 -24.52 8.86 14.20
C TYR A 521 -23.20 8.39 13.59
N ASN A 522 -23.27 7.39 12.71
CA ASN A 522 -22.11 6.84 12.01
C ASN A 522 -22.27 6.85 10.49
N SER A 523 -23.26 7.53 9.94
CA SER A 523 -23.46 7.58 8.50
C SER A 523 -23.91 8.95 7.98
N ILE A 524 -23.57 9.22 6.73
CA ILE A 524 -24.00 10.41 5.97
C ILE A 524 -24.43 10.03 4.56
N THR A 525 -25.28 10.85 3.95
CA THR A 525 -25.68 10.71 2.55
C THR A 525 -25.11 11.88 1.75
N VAL A 526 -24.41 11.58 0.67
CA VAL A 526 -23.74 12.56 -0.19
C VAL A 526 -24.35 12.60 -1.60
N ALA A 527 -23.94 13.57 -2.42
CA ALA A 527 -24.39 13.68 -3.81
C ALA A 527 -23.73 12.63 -4.72
N ASP A 528 -22.44 12.38 -4.49
CA ASP A 528 -21.61 11.40 -5.21
C ASP A 528 -20.54 10.83 -4.28
N ALA A 529 -20.47 9.50 -4.17
CA ALA A 529 -19.45 8.80 -3.41
C ALA A 529 -18.49 7.95 -4.29
N ASN A 530 -18.61 8.01 -5.62
CA ASN A 530 -17.92 7.07 -6.52
C ASN A 530 -16.39 7.18 -6.54
N PHE A 531 -15.84 8.32 -6.13
CA PHE A 531 -14.39 8.53 -6.01
C PHE A 531 -13.84 8.18 -4.62
N LEU A 532 -14.71 7.83 -3.67
CA LEU A 532 -14.34 7.47 -2.31
C LEU A 532 -14.28 5.95 -2.17
N ARG A 533 -13.52 5.49 -1.16
CA ARG A 533 -13.38 4.08 -0.82
C ARG A 533 -13.34 3.91 0.70
N PRO A 534 -13.60 2.69 1.21
CA PRO A 534 -13.25 2.35 2.59
C PRO A 534 -11.82 2.74 2.95
N GLU A 535 -11.59 2.98 4.24
CA GLU A 535 -10.30 3.40 4.84
C GLU A 535 -9.88 4.84 4.51
N GLN A 536 -10.51 5.50 3.54
CA GLN A 536 -10.28 6.90 3.22
C GLN A 536 -10.63 7.78 4.44
N THR A 537 -9.69 8.61 4.84
CA THR A 537 -9.99 9.72 5.77
C THR A 537 -10.68 10.84 5.01
N ILE A 538 -11.80 11.33 5.53
CA ILE A 538 -12.55 12.46 4.98
C ILE A 538 -12.66 13.58 6.01
N ASN A 539 -12.64 14.81 5.54
CA ASN A 539 -12.85 16.01 6.34
C ASN A 539 -14.13 16.69 5.86
N LEU A 540 -14.98 17.05 6.83
CA LEU A 540 -16.29 17.65 6.59
C LEU A 540 -16.21 19.13 6.95
N TYR A 541 -16.56 19.98 6.00
CA TYR A 541 -16.43 21.43 6.10
C TYR A 541 -17.81 22.11 6.02
N SER A 542 -17.94 23.28 6.65
CA SER A 542 -19.14 24.12 6.52
C SER A 542 -19.46 24.46 5.06
N GLY A 543 -20.69 24.90 4.77
CA GLY A 543 -21.18 25.18 3.40
C GLY A 543 -20.37 26.21 2.58
N PRO A 544 -20.94 26.68 1.46
CA PRO A 544 -20.40 26.56 0.09
C PRO A 544 -18.91 26.87 -0.12
N ASP A 545 -18.30 27.76 0.65
CA ASP A 545 -16.87 28.06 0.58
C ASP A 545 -16.00 26.90 1.14
N GLY A 546 -16.52 26.14 2.10
CA GLY A 546 -15.91 24.91 2.59
C GLY A 546 -14.52 25.10 3.18
N VAL A 547 -14.30 25.98 4.15
CA VAL A 547 -12.96 26.16 4.76
C VAL A 547 -12.91 25.94 6.27
N ALA A 548 -14.03 26.09 6.99
CA ALA A 548 -14.10 25.73 8.41
C ALA A 548 -14.39 24.24 8.54
N ARG A 549 -13.47 23.48 9.16
CA ARG A 549 -13.61 22.03 9.38
C ARG A 549 -14.53 21.76 10.56
N LEU A 550 -15.58 20.99 10.32
CA LEU A 550 -16.55 20.54 11.32
C LEU A 550 -16.18 19.20 11.94
N SER A 551 -15.67 18.27 11.13
CA SER A 551 -15.38 16.90 11.57
C SER A 551 -14.35 16.21 10.67
N THR A 552 -13.72 15.16 11.19
CA THR A 552 -12.86 14.24 10.45
C THR A 552 -13.32 12.82 10.74
N GLN A 553 -13.49 12.03 9.69
CA GLN A 553 -14.02 10.67 9.77
C GLN A 553 -13.19 9.72 8.91
N ILE A 554 -13.27 8.42 9.20
CA ILE A 554 -12.68 7.36 8.37
C ILE A 554 -13.82 6.50 7.84
N ILE A 555 -13.83 6.26 6.53
CA ILE A 555 -14.87 5.46 5.88
C ILE A 555 -14.70 3.99 6.26
N ALA A 556 -15.75 3.37 6.80
CA ALA A 556 -15.83 1.93 6.99
C ALA A 556 -16.38 1.21 5.75
N SER A 557 -17.46 1.75 5.17
CA SER A 557 -18.11 1.18 3.99
C SER A 557 -18.89 2.25 3.22
N ILE A 558 -19.23 1.93 1.97
CA ILE A 558 -20.01 2.78 1.08
C ILE A 558 -21.08 1.90 0.43
N VAL A 559 -22.34 2.32 0.47
CA VAL A 559 -23.47 1.68 -0.23
C VAL A 559 -24.22 2.75 -1.00
N GLY A 560 -24.06 2.76 -2.33
CA GLY A 560 -24.52 3.86 -3.16
C GLY A 560 -23.88 5.17 -2.72
N ASN A 561 -24.71 6.15 -2.35
CA ASN A 561 -24.27 7.46 -1.85
C ASN A 561 -24.27 7.58 -0.32
N VAL A 562 -24.43 6.46 0.40
CA VAL A 562 -24.37 6.42 1.86
C VAL A 562 -22.98 5.99 2.30
N ILE A 563 -22.32 6.83 3.10
CA ILE A 563 -21.01 6.57 3.69
C ILE A 563 -21.23 6.20 5.16
N THR A 564 -20.70 5.06 5.58
CA THR A 564 -20.64 4.64 6.98
C THR A 564 -19.23 4.84 7.52
N TYR A 565 -19.10 5.33 8.74
CA TYR A 565 -17.84 5.61 9.42
C TYR A 565 -17.39 4.44 10.30
N GLN A 566 -16.08 4.37 10.53
CA GLN A 566 -15.52 3.46 11.54
C GLN A 566 -15.84 3.92 12.98
N GLY A 567 -16.00 5.23 13.19
CA GLY A 567 -16.38 5.84 14.46
C GLY A 567 -17.79 6.41 14.44
N THR A 568 -18.06 7.34 15.37
CA THR A 568 -19.31 8.11 15.42
C THR A 568 -19.04 9.60 15.51
N SER A 569 -20.05 10.39 15.18
CA SER A 569 -20.05 11.86 15.30
C SER A 569 -21.35 12.30 15.96
N ALA A 570 -21.30 13.35 16.78
CA ALA A 570 -22.49 14.07 17.25
C ALA A 570 -22.64 15.44 16.58
N VAL A 571 -21.66 15.87 15.77
CA VAL A 571 -21.64 17.19 15.14
C VAL A 571 -22.82 17.33 14.18
N VAL A 572 -23.61 18.40 14.29
CA VAL A 572 -24.67 18.70 13.32
C VAL A 572 -24.03 19.18 12.01
N MET A 573 -24.33 18.49 10.92
CA MET A 573 -23.82 18.77 9.57
C MET A 573 -24.99 19.08 8.63
N PRO A 574 -25.24 20.36 8.32
CA PRO A 574 -26.33 20.76 7.42
C PRO A 574 -26.17 20.20 6.01
N ILE A 575 -27.27 20.21 5.25
CA ILE A 575 -27.24 19.99 3.78
C ILE A 575 -26.24 20.99 3.16
N GLY A 576 -25.45 20.52 2.19
CA GLY A 576 -24.40 21.33 1.57
C GLY A 576 -23.06 21.35 2.31
N THR A 577 -22.94 20.67 3.46
CA THR A 577 -21.63 20.38 4.09
C THR A 577 -20.73 19.70 3.07
N VAL A 578 -19.51 20.23 2.88
CA VAL A 578 -18.56 19.74 1.87
C VAL A 578 -17.74 18.60 2.47
N VAL A 579 -17.68 17.48 1.78
CA VAL A 579 -16.89 16.30 2.15
C VAL A 579 -15.67 16.23 1.24
N ARG A 580 -14.48 16.29 1.83
CA ARG A 580 -13.22 16.21 1.10
C ARG A 580 -12.36 15.05 1.57
N PRO A 581 -11.79 14.25 0.66
CA PRO A 581 -10.86 13.20 1.04
C PRO A 581 -9.48 13.81 1.35
N ALA A 582 -8.85 13.30 2.41
CA ALA A 582 -7.46 13.53 2.71
C ALA A 582 -6.55 12.96 1.61
N ALA A 583 -5.48 13.67 1.26
CA ALA A 583 -4.51 13.17 0.28
C ALA A 583 -3.57 12.12 0.90
N ALA A 584 -3.26 12.28 2.19
CA ALA A 584 -2.34 11.43 2.93
C ALA A 584 -2.85 11.16 4.36
N ILE A 585 -2.32 10.12 5.01
CA ILE A 585 -2.58 9.88 6.43
C ILE A 585 -1.88 10.95 7.27
N GLY A 586 -2.57 11.46 8.29
CA GLY A 586 -1.95 12.28 9.32
C GLY A 586 -2.05 13.79 9.11
N GLU A 587 -2.99 14.29 8.31
CA GLU A 587 -3.24 15.74 8.17
C GLU A 587 -3.63 16.45 9.49
N SER A 588 -3.67 15.74 10.64
CA SER A 588 -4.05 16.26 11.96
C SER A 588 -2.94 16.21 13.03
N THR A 589 -1.75 15.70 12.72
CA THR A 589 -0.57 15.61 13.62
C THR A 589 0.71 15.75 12.78
N PRO A 590 1.87 16.17 13.31
CA PRO A 590 3.03 16.61 12.51
C PRO A 590 3.45 15.54 11.48
N ALA A 591 3.01 15.69 10.23
CA ALA A 591 3.22 14.68 9.21
C ALA A 591 3.50 15.31 7.86
N SER A 592 4.69 14.99 7.36
CA SER A 592 5.02 15.15 5.96
C SER A 592 4.10 14.26 5.10
N MET A 593 3.62 14.78 3.98
CA MET A 593 2.89 14.02 2.96
C MET A 593 3.85 13.02 2.31
N VAL A 594 3.69 11.74 2.68
CA VAL A 594 4.51 10.63 2.17
C VAL A 594 3.64 9.48 1.70
N HIS A 595 2.63 9.10 2.49
CA HIS A 595 1.85 7.91 2.21
C HIS A 595 0.45 8.27 1.67
N PRO A 596 0.12 7.84 0.45
CA PRO A 596 -1.14 8.22 -0.19
C PRO A 596 -2.33 7.49 0.45
N GLN A 597 -3.45 8.20 0.57
CA GLN A 597 -4.77 7.66 0.88
C GLN A 597 -5.45 7.10 -0.38
N PRO A 598 -6.56 6.34 -0.27
CA PRO A 598 -7.24 5.72 -1.43
C PRO A 598 -7.50 6.64 -2.62
N VAL A 599 -7.95 7.89 -2.40
CA VAL A 599 -8.18 8.86 -3.49
C VAL A 599 -6.89 9.18 -4.27
N MET A 600 -5.75 9.30 -3.56
CA MET A 600 -4.46 9.54 -4.17
C MET A 600 -3.95 8.27 -4.86
N ILE A 601 -4.17 7.10 -4.27
CA ILE A 601 -3.81 5.83 -4.88
C ILE A 601 -4.49 5.67 -6.24
N ASP A 602 -5.78 5.99 -6.33
CA ASP A 602 -6.52 5.97 -7.58
C ASP A 602 -6.01 7.01 -8.57
N ARG A 603 -5.75 8.24 -8.10
CA ARG A 603 -5.14 9.29 -8.93
C ARG A 603 -3.81 8.83 -9.52
N ILE A 604 -2.94 8.21 -8.73
CA ILE A 604 -1.63 7.73 -9.17
C ILE A 604 -1.79 6.58 -10.17
N ALA A 605 -2.54 5.54 -9.83
CA ALA A 605 -2.73 4.38 -10.69
C ALA A 605 -3.38 4.74 -12.04
N ASN A 606 -4.26 5.76 -12.05
CA ASN A 606 -4.89 6.27 -13.26
C ASN A 606 -4.03 7.30 -14.02
N GLY A 607 -3.18 8.04 -13.32
CA GLY A 607 -2.34 9.10 -13.87
C GLY A 607 -1.09 8.59 -14.59
N VAL A 608 -0.61 7.38 -14.29
CA VAL A 608 0.48 6.75 -15.04
C VAL A 608 -0.07 6.10 -16.33
N PRO A 609 0.34 6.57 -17.53
CA PRO A 609 -0.20 6.05 -18.79
C PRO A 609 0.01 4.54 -18.93
N GLN A 610 -0.99 3.81 -19.41
CA GLN A 610 -0.86 2.37 -19.61
C GLN A 610 0.13 2.00 -20.73
N SER A 611 0.45 2.94 -21.63
CA SER A 611 1.52 2.80 -22.63
C SER A 611 2.91 2.65 -22.02
N GLU A 612 3.12 3.15 -20.79
CA GLU A 612 4.39 3.02 -20.07
C GLU A 612 4.75 1.54 -19.81
N LYS A 613 3.76 0.65 -19.75
CA LYS A 613 3.98 -0.80 -19.63
C LYS A 613 4.81 -1.39 -20.77
N LEU A 614 4.87 -0.74 -21.94
CA LEU A 614 5.73 -1.19 -23.04
C LEU A 614 7.22 -1.20 -22.67
N LYS A 615 7.63 -0.39 -21.68
CA LYS A 615 9.00 -0.40 -21.15
C LYS A 615 9.36 -1.70 -20.42
N PHE A 616 8.37 -2.53 -20.10
CA PHE A 616 8.57 -3.84 -19.47
C PHE A 616 8.84 -4.96 -20.46
N ASN A 617 8.62 -4.74 -21.77
CA ASN A 617 8.98 -5.72 -22.77
C ASN A 617 10.49 -6.01 -22.68
N PRO A 618 10.92 -7.28 -22.80
CA PRO A 618 12.33 -7.65 -22.70
C PRO A 618 13.21 -6.98 -23.75
#